data_AF-M2XLT0-F1
#
_entry.id   AF-M2XLT0-F1
#
_cell.length_a   1.000
_cell.length_b   1.000
_cell.length_c   1.000
_cell.angle_alpha   90.00
_cell.angle_beta   90.00
_cell.angle_gamma   90.00
#
_symmetry.space_group_name_H-M   'P 1'
#
loop_
_entity.id
_entity.type
_entity.pdbx_description
1 polymer ?
#
loop_
_entity_poly.entity_id
_entity_poly.type
_entity_poly.pdbx_seq_one_letter_code
_entity_poly.pdbx_strand_id
1 'polypeptide(L)'
;MDTNFTAYVAVGTRHHFLLAGGDAWLDRMWLVVDRAINAVLRRQQPSGAVSWRADPEIRLVAGCSSIHHALPQALALASLKGLDRPQWRDAAHRLRVALLGEPRLFAAKPHAMDWYYPVLGSVVTGADATARLAAGWDRFVEPGLGVRCVHHEPWGDLRGLRGKPREW
;
A
#
# COMPACT_ATOMS: atom_id res chain seq x y z
N MET A 1 0.95 -16.81 -0.41
CA MET A 1 1.37 -15.60 0.32
C MET A 1 0.94 -14.39 -0.48
N ASP A 2 0.25 -13.45 0.15
CA ASP A 2 -0.12 -12.16 -0.41
C ASP A 2 0.98 -11.14 -0.01
N THR A 3 1.72 -10.61 -0.97
CA THR A 3 2.96 -9.86 -0.69
C THR A 3 2.70 -8.52 0.00
N ASN A 4 1.63 -7.81 -0.37
CA ASN A 4 1.29 -6.55 0.28
C ASN A 4 0.83 -6.76 1.72
N PHE A 5 -0.03 -7.75 2.00
CA PHE A 5 -0.43 -8.04 3.38
C PHE A 5 0.75 -8.51 4.23
N THR A 6 1.64 -9.31 3.64
CA THR A 6 2.84 -9.79 4.33
C THR A 6 3.78 -8.65 4.68
N ALA A 7 4.02 -7.71 3.77
CA ALA A 7 4.84 -6.52 4.05
C ALA A 7 4.22 -5.61 5.12
N TYR A 8 2.88 -5.51 5.14
CA TYR A 8 2.14 -4.59 6.01
C TYR A 8 2.32 -4.88 7.52
N VAL A 9 2.80 -6.08 7.88
CA VAL A 9 3.17 -6.38 9.28
C VAL A 9 4.19 -5.40 9.84
N ALA A 10 5.07 -4.84 9.00
CA ALA A 10 6.02 -3.81 9.43
C ALA A 10 5.31 -2.50 9.83
N VAL A 11 4.27 -2.11 9.08
CA VAL A 11 3.45 -0.93 9.37
C VAL A 11 2.75 -1.11 10.70
N GLY A 12 2.04 -2.23 10.88
CA GLY A 12 1.33 -2.52 12.14
C GLY A 12 2.27 -2.64 13.34
N THR A 13 3.42 -3.28 13.17
CA THR A 13 4.43 -3.41 14.24
C THR A 13 4.97 -2.04 14.65
N ARG A 14 5.33 -1.18 13.68
CA ARG A 14 5.81 0.18 13.98
C ARG A 14 4.73 1.06 14.56
N HIS A 15 3.51 0.97 14.06
CA HIS A 15 2.37 1.71 14.62
C HIS A 15 2.16 1.35 16.09
N HIS A 16 2.11 0.06 16.43
CA HIS A 16 2.00 -0.38 17.83
C HIS A 16 3.19 0.10 18.67
N PHE A 17 4.42 -0.04 18.17
CA PHE A 17 5.61 0.45 18.87
C PHE A 17 5.55 1.96 19.16
N LEU A 18 5.07 2.77 18.21
CA LEU A 18 4.94 4.23 18.41
C LEU A 18 3.84 4.61 19.42
N LEU A 19 2.80 3.79 19.57
CA LEU A 19 1.70 4.06 20.50
C LEU A 19 1.97 3.55 21.92
N ALA A 20 2.44 2.30 22.03
CA ALA A 20 2.58 1.61 23.32
C ALA A 20 4.03 1.55 23.81
N GLY A 21 5.01 1.82 22.95
CA GLY A 21 6.43 1.72 23.26
C GLY A 21 6.92 0.30 23.53
N GLY A 22 8.18 0.21 23.95
CA GLY A 22 8.75 -0.97 24.60
C GLY A 22 9.57 -1.89 23.69
N ASP A 23 10.83 -2.06 24.07
CA ASP A 23 11.76 -2.97 23.40
C ASP A 23 11.28 -4.42 23.41
N ALA A 24 10.60 -4.85 24.48
CA ALA A 24 10.05 -6.20 24.58
C ALA A 24 9.03 -6.54 23.47
N TRP A 25 8.23 -5.57 23.01
CA TRP A 25 7.33 -5.77 21.88
C TRP A 25 8.12 -5.93 20.58
N LEU A 26 9.08 -5.01 20.36
CA LEU A 26 9.93 -5.04 19.19
C LEU A 26 10.74 -6.34 19.11
N ASP A 27 11.27 -6.83 20.22
CA ASP A 27 12.04 -8.08 20.29
C ASP A 27 11.20 -9.30 19.88
N ARG A 28 9.94 -9.35 20.30
CA ARG A 28 9.01 -10.42 19.90
C ARG A 28 8.67 -10.36 18.41
N MET A 29 8.47 -9.15 17.89
CA MET A 29 8.00 -8.96 16.51
C MET A 29 9.13 -8.87 15.47
N TRP A 30 10.37 -8.62 15.89
CA TRP A 30 11.47 -8.35 14.97
C TRP A 30 11.68 -9.49 13.97
N LEU A 31 11.73 -10.73 14.45
CA LEU A 31 11.92 -11.90 13.58
C LEU A 31 10.76 -12.07 12.59
N VAL A 32 9.54 -11.66 12.96
CA VAL A 32 8.37 -11.68 12.07
C VAL A 32 8.53 -10.64 10.97
N VAL A 33 8.84 -9.40 11.32
CA VAL A 33 9.07 -8.31 10.36
C VAL A 33 10.21 -8.67 9.41
N ASP A 34 11.33 -9.12 9.94
CA ASP A 34 12.50 -9.46 9.14
C ASP A 34 12.20 -10.57 8.13
N ARG A 35 11.58 -11.67 8.57
CA ARG A 35 11.21 -12.78 7.69
C ARG A 35 10.16 -12.38 6.66
N ALA A 36 9.18 -11.57 7.06
CA ALA A 36 8.12 -11.10 6.17
C ALA A 36 8.68 -10.22 5.05
N ILE A 37 9.49 -9.22 5.39
CA ILE A 37 10.11 -8.34 4.39
C ILE A 37 11.03 -9.13 3.47
N ASN A 38 11.92 -9.97 4.01
CA ASN A 38 12.80 -10.79 3.16
C ASN A 38 12.00 -11.76 2.27
N ALA A 39 10.86 -12.29 2.71
CA ALA A 39 9.98 -13.12 1.88
C ALA A 39 9.29 -12.35 0.75
N VAL A 40 8.91 -11.09 1.00
CA VAL A 40 8.35 -10.18 -0.01
C VAL A 40 9.42 -9.80 -1.03
N LEU A 41 10.63 -9.47 -0.60
CA LEU A 41 11.71 -9.05 -1.49
C LEU A 41 12.23 -10.17 -2.39
N ARG A 42 12.12 -11.44 -1.97
CA ARG A 42 12.36 -12.60 -2.86
C ARG A 42 11.40 -12.66 -4.07
N ARG A 43 10.32 -11.88 -4.06
CA ARG A 43 9.36 -11.75 -5.18
C ARG A 43 9.53 -10.46 -5.98
N GLN A 44 10.55 -9.65 -5.67
CA GLN A 44 10.87 -8.49 -6.48
C GLN A 44 11.48 -8.93 -7.81
N GLN A 45 10.83 -8.56 -8.91
CA GLN A 45 11.26 -8.86 -10.27
C GLN A 45 12.45 -7.99 -10.68
N PRO A 46 13.19 -8.33 -11.76
CA PRO A 46 14.27 -7.47 -12.28
C PRO A 46 13.81 -6.04 -12.55
N SER A 47 12.57 -5.86 -13.03
CA SER A 47 11.94 -4.56 -13.25
C SER A 47 11.73 -3.71 -11.99
N GLY A 48 11.89 -4.28 -10.79
CA GLY A 48 11.67 -3.61 -9.50
C GLY A 48 10.27 -3.78 -8.92
N ALA A 49 9.28 -4.16 -9.74
CA ALA A 49 7.93 -4.49 -9.27
C ALA A 49 7.93 -5.78 -8.43
N VAL A 50 6.99 -5.91 -7.49
CA VAL A 50 6.85 -7.11 -6.66
C VAL A 50 5.61 -7.89 -7.08
N SER A 51 5.80 -9.17 -7.36
CA SER A 51 4.69 -10.07 -7.71
C SER A 51 3.74 -10.26 -6.53
N TRP A 52 2.44 -10.23 -6.79
CA TRP A 52 1.41 -10.24 -5.73
C TRP A 52 1.37 -11.59 -4.99
N ARG A 53 1.50 -12.70 -5.74
CA ARG A 53 1.40 -14.07 -5.21
C ARG A 53 2.49 -14.97 -5.79
N ALA A 54 2.20 -16.26 -6.01
CA ALA A 54 3.14 -17.20 -6.62
C ALA A 54 3.34 -16.92 -8.12
N ASP A 55 2.31 -16.41 -8.78
CA ASP A 55 2.37 -16.00 -10.18
C ASP A 55 3.25 -14.72 -10.31
N PRO A 56 4.39 -14.80 -11.01
CA PRO A 56 5.28 -13.66 -11.18
C PRO A 56 4.67 -12.55 -12.05
N GLU A 57 3.72 -12.88 -12.92
CA GLU A 57 3.15 -11.95 -13.90
C GLU A 57 2.16 -10.97 -13.27
N ILE A 58 1.50 -11.36 -12.19
CA ILE A 58 0.51 -10.51 -11.52
C ILE A 58 1.22 -9.55 -10.56
N ARG A 59 1.31 -8.28 -10.98
CA ARG A 59 1.81 -7.16 -10.19
C ARG A 59 0.71 -6.12 -10.08
N LEU A 60 0.42 -5.62 -8.88
CA LEU A 60 -0.68 -4.68 -8.63
C LEU A 60 -0.12 -3.32 -8.22
N VAL A 61 -0.62 -2.22 -8.79
CA VAL A 61 -0.22 -0.86 -8.40
C VAL A 61 -0.49 -0.62 -6.92
N ALA A 62 -1.71 -0.94 -6.46
CA ALA A 62 -2.07 -0.84 -5.05
C ALA A 62 -1.17 -1.70 -4.14
N GLY A 63 -0.95 -2.96 -4.51
CA GLY A 63 -0.11 -3.87 -3.73
C GLY A 63 1.34 -3.40 -3.64
N CYS A 64 1.94 -3.02 -4.77
CA CYS A 64 3.30 -2.49 -4.82
C CYS A 64 3.44 -1.16 -4.07
N SER A 65 2.47 -0.26 -4.18
CA SER A 65 2.46 0.99 -3.41
C SER A 65 2.36 0.73 -1.90
N SER A 66 1.58 -0.27 -1.49
CA SER A 66 1.49 -0.72 -0.09
C SER A 66 2.81 -1.30 0.42
N ILE A 67 3.54 -2.04 -0.41
CA ILE A 67 4.88 -2.56 -0.06
C ILE A 67 5.88 -1.41 0.04
N HIS A 68 5.83 -0.45 -0.89
CA HIS A 68 6.65 0.75 -0.84
C HIS A 68 6.42 1.53 0.47
N HIS A 69 5.18 1.63 0.94
CA HIS A 69 4.87 2.23 2.25
C HIS A 69 5.49 1.48 3.43
N ALA A 70 5.47 0.15 3.38
CA ALA A 70 5.91 -0.73 4.46
C ALA A 70 7.44 -0.75 4.64
N LEU A 71 8.21 -0.62 3.55
CA LEU A 71 9.67 -0.73 3.57
C LEU A 71 10.35 0.34 4.46
N PRO A 72 9.99 1.64 4.40
CA PRO A 72 10.47 2.64 5.36
C PRO A 72 10.11 2.31 6.81
N GLN A 73 8.95 1.69 7.07
CA GLN A 73 8.58 1.30 8.44
C GLN A 73 9.47 0.16 8.94
N ALA A 74 9.75 -0.82 8.08
CA ALA A 74 10.67 -1.91 8.38
C ALA A 74 12.11 -1.40 8.61
N LEU A 75 12.58 -0.46 7.78
CA LEU A 75 13.88 0.18 7.94
C LEU A 75 13.99 0.91 9.28
N ALA A 76 12.96 1.66 9.68
CA ALA A 76 12.95 2.33 10.98
C ALA A 76 13.00 1.32 12.15
N LEU A 77 12.29 0.20 12.06
CA LEU A 77 12.36 -0.88 13.05
C LEU A 77 13.75 -1.54 13.10
N ALA A 78 14.39 -1.74 11.94
CA ALA A 78 15.75 -2.26 11.86
C ALA A 78 16.76 -1.32 12.52
N SER A 79 16.64 -0.01 12.29
CA SER A 79 17.49 1.00 12.93
C SER A 79 17.34 1.00 14.45
N LEU A 80 16.12 0.83 14.99
CA LEU A 80 15.90 0.67 16.43
C LEU A 80 16.60 -0.58 17.01
N LYS A 81 16.80 -1.62 16.21
CA LYS A 81 17.57 -2.82 16.56
C LYS A 81 19.08 -2.68 16.34
N GLY A 82 19.55 -1.52 15.87
CA GLY A 82 20.95 -1.32 15.48
C GLY A 82 21.37 -2.12 14.24
N LEU A 83 20.41 -2.52 13.40
CA LEU A 83 20.65 -3.34 12.22
C LEU A 83 20.53 -2.50 10.95
N ASP A 84 21.54 -2.61 10.09
CA ASP A 84 21.46 -2.03 8.74
C ASP A 84 20.87 -3.03 7.73
N ARG A 85 20.10 -2.50 6.79
CA ARG A 85 19.35 -3.25 5.76
C ARG A 85 19.43 -2.53 4.41
N PRO A 86 20.64 -2.35 3.83
CA PRO A 86 20.82 -1.64 2.57
C PRO A 86 19.98 -2.24 1.43
N GLN A 87 19.86 -3.57 1.38
CA GLN A 87 19.06 -4.27 0.38
C GLN A 87 17.56 -3.94 0.46
N TRP A 88 17.03 -3.57 1.63
CA TRP A 88 15.63 -3.13 1.76
C TRP A 88 15.45 -1.71 1.21
N ARG A 89 16.44 -0.84 1.42
CA ARG A 89 16.47 0.53 0.88
C ARG A 89 16.56 0.51 -0.64
N ASP A 90 17.44 -0.32 -1.19
CA ASP A 90 17.58 -0.49 -2.64
C ASP A 90 16.31 -1.06 -3.27
N ALA A 91 15.69 -2.04 -2.61
CA ALA A 91 14.42 -2.59 -3.05
C ALA A 91 13.30 -1.55 -3.06
N ALA A 92 13.21 -0.68 -2.04
CA ALA A 92 12.24 0.42 -2.00
C ALA A 92 12.46 1.40 -3.16
N HIS A 93 13.72 1.77 -3.43
CA HIS A 93 14.08 2.64 -4.55
C HIS A 93 13.68 2.03 -5.89
N ARG A 94 14.06 0.78 -6.17
CA ARG A 94 13.70 0.07 -7.41
C ARG A 94 12.19 -0.05 -7.59
N LEU A 95 11.45 -0.32 -6.51
CA LEU A 95 10.00 -0.42 -6.54
C LEU A 95 9.35 0.92 -6.90
N ARG A 96 9.85 2.03 -6.32
CA ARG A 96 9.39 3.38 -6.64
C ARG A 96 9.63 3.72 -8.11
N VAL A 97 10.82 3.43 -8.63
CA VAL A 97 11.15 3.63 -10.04
C VAL A 97 10.20 2.85 -10.95
N ALA A 98 9.92 1.59 -10.64
CA ALA A 98 8.98 0.78 -11.41
C ALA A 98 7.57 1.38 -11.45
N LEU A 99 7.05 1.82 -10.30
CA LEU A 99 5.72 2.41 -10.17
C LEU A 99 5.56 3.75 -10.91
N LEU A 100 6.62 4.56 -10.97
CA LEU A 100 6.61 5.85 -11.66
C LEU A 100 6.90 5.72 -13.16
N GLY A 101 7.77 4.77 -13.54
CA GLY A 101 8.38 4.73 -14.87
C GLY A 101 7.69 3.80 -15.88
N GLU A 102 7.03 2.72 -15.44
CA GLU A 102 6.43 1.76 -16.38
C GLU A 102 5.09 1.19 -15.90
N PRO A 103 3.98 1.91 -16.15
CA PRO A 103 2.64 1.45 -15.82
C PRO A 103 2.26 0.10 -16.44
N ARG A 104 2.85 -0.28 -17.60
CA ARG A 104 2.54 -1.55 -18.29
C ARG A 104 3.03 -2.79 -17.54
N LEU A 105 3.88 -2.63 -16.53
CA LEU A 105 4.29 -3.74 -15.67
C LEU A 105 3.17 -4.25 -14.76
N PHE A 106 2.13 -3.44 -14.54
CA PHE A 106 1.09 -3.72 -13.55
C PHE A 106 -0.22 -4.12 -14.23
N ALA A 107 -0.92 -5.07 -13.63
CA ALA A 107 -2.23 -5.47 -14.07
C ALA A 107 -3.21 -4.31 -13.89
N ALA A 108 -3.87 -3.91 -14.98
CA ALA A 108 -4.87 -2.86 -14.96
C ALA A 108 -6.08 -3.30 -14.11
N LYS A 109 -6.42 -2.51 -13.09
CA LYS A 109 -7.58 -2.74 -12.25
C LYS A 109 -8.49 -1.50 -12.28
N PRO A 110 -9.81 -1.63 -12.47
CA PRO A 110 -10.73 -0.49 -12.50
C PRO A 110 -11.03 0.10 -11.11
N HIS A 111 -10.13 -0.11 -10.15
CA HIS A 111 -10.34 0.15 -8.73
C HIS A 111 -9.73 1.50 -8.32
N ALA A 112 -10.38 2.21 -7.40
CA ALA A 112 -9.87 3.48 -6.86
C ALA A 112 -8.48 3.34 -6.22
N MET A 113 -8.14 2.14 -5.75
CA MET A 113 -6.84 1.88 -5.13
C MET A 113 -5.67 2.23 -6.07
N ASP A 114 -5.76 1.94 -7.36
CA ASP A 114 -4.69 2.28 -8.32
C ASP A 114 -4.52 3.80 -8.48
N TRP A 115 -5.58 4.57 -8.17
CA TRP A 115 -5.54 6.03 -8.17
C TRP A 115 -4.89 6.58 -6.89
N TYR A 116 -5.36 6.21 -5.69
CA TYR A 116 -4.89 6.84 -4.45
C TYR A 116 -3.74 6.12 -3.73
N TYR A 117 -3.51 4.81 -3.93
CA TYR A 117 -2.43 4.10 -3.24
C TYR A 117 -1.03 4.62 -3.59
N PRO A 118 -0.70 5.05 -4.82
CA PRO A 118 0.59 5.66 -5.10
C PRO A 118 0.88 6.90 -4.25
N VAL A 119 -0.17 7.65 -3.87
CA VAL A 119 -0.04 8.79 -2.94
C VAL A 119 0.08 8.30 -1.50
N LEU A 120 -0.84 7.43 -1.07
CA LEU A 120 -0.84 6.86 0.30
C LEU A 120 0.47 6.14 0.62
N GLY A 121 1.02 5.44 -0.36
CA GLY A 121 2.27 4.72 -0.25
C GLY A 121 3.51 5.58 -0.43
N SER A 122 3.37 6.90 -0.57
CA SER A 122 4.48 7.85 -0.74
C SER A 122 5.35 7.59 -1.97
N VAL A 123 4.77 6.97 -3.00
CA VAL A 123 5.41 6.76 -4.30
C VAL A 123 5.41 8.10 -5.05
N VAL A 124 4.24 8.73 -5.08
CA VAL A 124 3.98 10.08 -5.60
C VAL A 124 3.78 11.01 -4.42
N THR A 125 4.42 12.19 -4.43
CA THR A 125 4.40 13.15 -3.31
C THR A 125 4.30 14.59 -3.84
N GLY A 126 4.05 15.56 -2.96
CA GLY A 126 4.05 16.98 -3.32
C GLY A 126 2.96 17.37 -4.32
N ALA A 127 3.30 18.27 -5.26
CA ALA A 127 2.37 18.77 -6.26
C ALA A 127 1.79 17.64 -7.14
N ASP A 128 2.61 16.67 -7.53
CA ASP A 128 2.18 15.53 -8.35
C ASP A 128 1.15 14.67 -7.63
N ALA A 129 1.26 14.52 -6.31
CA ALA A 129 0.26 13.79 -5.52
C ALA A 129 -1.08 14.51 -5.53
N THR A 130 -1.06 15.84 -5.38
CA THR A 130 -2.26 16.68 -5.43
C THR A 130 -2.92 16.61 -6.81
N ALA A 131 -2.13 16.76 -7.87
CA ALA A 131 -2.61 16.68 -9.26
C ALA A 131 -3.20 15.29 -9.57
N ARG A 132 -2.53 14.22 -9.13
CA ARG A 132 -3.02 12.85 -9.29
C ARG A 132 -4.35 12.64 -8.59
N LEU A 133 -4.50 13.12 -7.35
CA LEU A 133 -5.77 13.04 -6.62
C LEU A 133 -6.85 13.83 -7.36
N ALA A 134 -6.60 15.09 -7.72
CA ALA A 134 -7.56 15.90 -8.45
C ALA A 134 -8.07 15.22 -9.74
N ALA A 135 -7.16 14.62 -10.53
CA ALA A 135 -7.51 13.97 -11.80
C ALA A 135 -8.44 12.74 -11.67
N GLY A 136 -8.48 12.08 -10.52
CA GLY A 136 -9.37 10.94 -10.28
C GLY A 136 -10.56 11.26 -9.39
N TRP A 137 -10.68 12.50 -8.92
CA TRP A 137 -11.67 12.88 -7.91
C TRP A 137 -13.10 12.62 -8.39
N ASP A 138 -13.50 13.22 -9.52
CA ASP A 138 -14.88 13.08 -10.04
C ASP A 138 -15.21 11.65 -10.48
N ARG A 139 -14.18 10.83 -10.75
CA ARG A 139 -14.35 9.43 -11.14
C ARG A 139 -14.66 8.52 -9.96
N PHE A 140 -14.04 8.76 -8.81
CA PHE A 140 -14.07 7.84 -7.67
C PHE A 140 -14.78 8.41 -6.45
N VAL A 141 -14.85 9.73 -6.29
CA VAL A 141 -15.49 10.37 -5.13
C VAL A 141 -16.94 10.70 -5.45
N GLU A 142 -17.83 10.25 -4.58
CA GLU A 142 -19.24 10.60 -4.59
C GLU A 142 -19.53 11.55 -3.41
N PRO A 143 -19.97 12.80 -3.69
CA PRO A 143 -20.27 13.78 -2.66
C PRO A 143 -21.22 13.25 -1.58
N GLY A 144 -20.78 13.33 -0.32
CA GLY A 144 -21.55 12.87 0.83
C GLY A 144 -21.67 11.35 0.99
N LEU A 145 -20.99 10.55 0.17
CA LEU A 145 -20.93 9.09 0.31
C LEU A 145 -19.50 8.57 0.50
N GLY A 146 -18.50 9.17 -0.16
CA GLY A 146 -17.09 8.81 -0.02
C GLY A 146 -16.49 8.29 -1.32
N VAL A 147 -15.54 7.34 -1.24
CA VAL A 147 -14.79 6.83 -2.41
C VAL A 147 -15.36 5.48 -2.88
N ARG A 148 -15.74 5.39 -4.15
CA ARG A 148 -16.17 4.15 -4.84
C ARG A 148 -15.01 3.18 -4.98
N CYS A 149 -15.22 1.90 -4.65
CA CYS A 149 -14.19 0.86 -4.84
C CYS A 149 -13.90 0.63 -6.32
N VAL A 150 -14.95 0.51 -7.14
CA VAL A 150 -14.90 0.35 -8.59
C VAL A 150 -15.79 1.42 -9.22
N HIS A 151 -15.26 2.20 -10.16
CA HIS A 151 -15.92 3.41 -10.67
C HIS A 151 -17.30 3.16 -11.32
N HIS A 152 -17.49 2.00 -11.96
CA HIS A 152 -18.75 1.63 -12.64
C HIS A 152 -19.72 0.86 -11.75
N GLU A 153 -19.30 0.41 -10.56
CA GLU A 153 -20.20 -0.26 -9.63
C GLU A 153 -21.03 0.78 -8.88
N PRO A 154 -22.36 0.58 -8.77
CA PRO A 154 -23.18 1.46 -7.95
C PRO A 154 -22.73 1.34 -6.49
N TRP A 155 -22.83 2.44 -5.74
CA TRP A 155 -23.03 2.31 -4.30
C TRP A 155 -24.32 1.49 -4.15
N GLY A 156 -24.23 0.25 -3.66
CA GLY A 156 -25.40 -0.62 -3.48
C GLY A 156 -26.55 0.18 -2.86
N ASP A 157 -27.78 -0.07 -3.27
CA ASP A 157 -28.95 0.83 -3.15
C ASP A 157 -29.06 1.62 -1.83
N LEU A 158 -28.29 2.72 -1.72
CA LEU A 158 -28.42 3.72 -0.67
C LEU A 158 -29.43 4.80 -1.07
N ARG A 159 -29.97 4.75 -2.30
CA ARG A 159 -31.07 5.61 -2.73
C ARG A 159 -32.38 5.19 -2.07
N GLY A 160 -32.54 3.90 -1.73
CA GLY A 160 -33.62 3.40 -0.87
C GLY A 160 -33.58 3.87 0.59
N LEU A 161 -32.45 4.39 1.08
CA LEU A 161 -32.30 4.94 2.44
C LEU A 161 -32.48 6.46 2.53
N ARG A 162 -32.45 7.18 1.39
CA ARG A 162 -32.67 8.63 1.35
C ARG A 162 -34.14 9.03 1.19
N GLY A 163 -35.07 8.07 1.17
CA GLY A 163 -36.47 8.31 0.81
C GLY A 163 -37.55 7.73 1.72
N LYS A 164 -37.22 7.08 2.85
CA LYS A 164 -38.27 6.68 3.80
C LYS A 164 -38.58 7.84 4.75
N PRO A 165 -39.82 8.39 4.78
CA PRO A 165 -40.25 9.26 5.86
C PRO A 165 -40.06 8.51 7.18
N ARG A 166 -39.51 9.20 8.19
CA ARG A 166 -39.59 8.71 9.57
C ARG A 166 -41.03 8.94 10.03
N GLU A 167 -41.84 7.89 9.93
CA GLU A 167 -43.11 7.83 10.65
C GLU A 167 -42.78 7.41 12.10
N TRP A 168 -43.23 8.24 13.05
CA TRP A 168 -43.19 7.96 14.48
C TRP A 168 -44.36 7.05 14.86
#